data_AF-A0A256Y9X2-F1
#
_entry.id   AF-A0A256Y9X2-F1
#
_cell.length_a   1.000
_cell.length_b   1.000
_cell.length_c   1.000
_cell.angle_alpha   90.00
_cell.angle_beta   90.00
_cell.angle_gamma   90.00
#
_symmetry.space_group_name_H-M   'P 1'
#
loop_
_entity.id
_entity.type
_entity.pdbx_description
1 polymer ?
#
loop_
_entity_poly.entity_id
_entity_poly.type
_entity_poly.pdbx_seq_one_letter_code
_entity_poly.pdbx_strand_id
1 'polypeptide(L)'
;MNFIKSVIDKKENKFAHIQFQKFSKGEFKNRALIRAKKSKEKYTIYTSAEFANDLVLTMAEKLGKSRTKVVGAIVSTSDLKDDIEFKEIKQFQGVKRYLIDKEMSGGEISSLLEKFPKTFFALSFEVEGEKLKIKPKAPKSGKPGKGDSAPKADFCKLITFDKNIGGEFVFEKDDFKDAEIEHTFVIEKIEIPEHLKNSDDFAKIREESLRKGRIIRKAKIDGEIETKDYEFEA
;
A
#
# COMPACT_ATOMS: atom_id res chain seq x y z
N MET A 1 7.37 7.88 -1.79
CA MET A 1 8.05 6.83 -1.02
C MET A 1 7.10 5.73 -0.58
N ASN A 2 7.30 4.51 -1.07
CA ASN A 2 6.54 3.35 -0.59
C ASN A 2 6.90 2.97 0.86
N PHE A 3 5.96 2.34 1.58
CA PHE A 3 6.09 2.03 3.00
C PHE A 3 7.27 1.10 3.31
N ILE A 4 7.58 0.14 2.42
CA ILE A 4 8.69 -0.80 2.64
C ILE A 4 10.01 -0.05 2.63
N LYS A 5 10.25 0.77 1.60
CA LYS A 5 11.45 1.59 1.53
C LYS A 5 11.52 2.60 2.67
N SER A 6 10.39 3.20 3.05
CA SER A 6 10.32 4.13 4.19
C SER A 6 10.82 3.48 5.48
N VAL A 7 10.38 2.25 5.72
CA VAL A 7 10.74 1.48 6.91
C VAL A 7 12.21 1.04 6.88
N ILE A 8 12.70 0.57 5.74
CA ILE A 8 14.11 0.18 5.56
C ILE A 8 15.04 1.39 5.76
N ASP A 9 14.66 2.54 5.21
CA ASP A 9 15.42 3.79 5.31
C ASP A 9 15.28 4.45 6.71
N LYS A 10 14.58 3.82 7.66
CA LYS A 10 14.30 4.31 9.03
C LYS A 10 13.71 5.73 9.05
N LYS A 11 12.85 6.04 8.07
CA LYS A 11 12.13 7.30 8.00
C LYS A 11 10.76 7.14 8.63
N GLU A 12 10.40 8.04 9.54
CA GLU A 12 9.08 8.07 10.15
C GLU A 12 8.00 8.17 9.06
N ASN A 13 7.09 7.21 9.03
CA ASN A 13 5.99 7.17 8.10
C ASN A 13 4.74 6.63 8.80
N LYS A 14 3.80 7.52 9.10
CA LYS A 14 2.51 7.18 9.74
C LYS A 14 1.74 6.11 8.96
N PHE A 15 1.80 6.13 7.63
CA PHE A 15 1.11 5.13 6.80
C PHE A 15 1.79 3.76 6.89
N ALA A 16 3.12 3.72 7.05
CA ALA A 16 3.82 2.47 7.31
C ALA A 16 3.40 1.86 8.65
N HIS A 17 3.35 2.67 9.72
CA HIS A 17 2.84 2.23 11.03
C HIS A 17 1.43 1.63 10.92
N ILE A 18 0.49 2.37 10.31
CA ILE A 18 -0.90 1.92 10.11
C ILE A 18 -0.97 0.65 9.24
N GLN A 19 -0.07 0.50 8.27
CA GLN A 19 0.02 -0.70 7.47
C GLN A 19 0.43 -1.92 8.31
N PHE A 20 1.40 -1.75 9.22
CA PHE A 20 1.87 -2.82 10.10
C PHE A 20 0.93 -3.13 11.27
N GLN A 21 0.03 -2.20 11.67
CA GLN A 21 -1.00 -2.43 12.69
C GLN A 21 -1.93 -3.62 12.41
N LYS A 22 -2.02 -4.04 11.14
CA LYS A 22 -2.87 -5.14 10.66
C LYS A 22 -2.31 -6.52 11.02
N PHE A 23 -1.05 -6.60 11.46
CA PHE A 23 -0.36 -7.85 11.72
C PHE A 23 -0.23 -8.12 13.23
N SER A 24 -0.51 -9.36 13.61
CA SER A 24 -0.15 -9.90 14.92
C SER A 24 1.30 -10.37 14.92
N LYS A 25 1.78 -10.89 16.05
CA LYS A 25 3.01 -11.69 16.06
C LYS A 25 2.88 -12.88 15.11
N GLY A 26 3.96 -13.25 14.46
CA GLY A 26 4.02 -14.38 13.52
C GLY A 26 4.65 -14.02 12.17
N GLU A 27 4.58 -14.98 11.24
CA GLU A 27 5.15 -14.87 9.90
C GLU A 27 4.05 -14.74 8.85
N PHE A 28 4.15 -13.72 8.01
CA PHE A 28 3.22 -13.42 6.93
C PHE A 28 3.96 -13.48 5.60
N LYS A 29 3.96 -14.68 5.01
CA LYS A 29 4.68 -14.98 3.77
C LYS A 29 4.04 -14.28 2.57
N ASN A 30 4.88 -13.84 1.63
CA ASN A 30 4.47 -13.29 0.33
C ASN A 30 3.40 -12.20 0.45
N ARG A 31 3.57 -11.34 1.46
CA ARG A 31 2.52 -10.42 1.90
C ARG A 31 2.45 -9.20 1.02
N ALA A 32 3.60 -8.64 0.66
CA ALA A 32 3.69 -7.52 -0.25
C ALA A 32 4.50 -7.94 -1.48
N LEU A 33 3.90 -7.84 -2.66
CA LEU A 33 4.48 -8.32 -3.91
C LEU A 33 4.67 -7.17 -4.87
N ILE A 34 5.77 -7.20 -5.60
CA ILE A 34 6.10 -6.24 -6.65
C ILE A 34 6.52 -7.03 -7.89
N ARG A 35 6.01 -6.61 -9.04
CA ARG A 35 6.57 -6.96 -10.34
C ARG A 35 6.83 -5.68 -11.12
N ALA A 36 8.07 -5.37 -11.42
CA ALA A 36 8.45 -4.17 -12.15
C ALA A 36 9.07 -4.52 -13.49
N LYS A 37 8.76 -3.71 -14.51
CA LYS A 37 9.42 -3.73 -15.81
C LYS A 37 9.87 -2.34 -16.15
N LYS A 38 11.08 -2.20 -16.65
CA LYS A 38 11.59 -0.93 -17.17
C LYS A 38 11.94 -1.09 -18.64
N SER A 39 11.53 -0.11 -19.43
CA SER A 39 11.80 -0.04 -20.87
C SER A 39 12.09 1.42 -21.22
N LYS A 40 13.35 1.72 -21.55
CA LYS A 40 13.84 3.10 -21.63
C LYS A 40 13.53 3.82 -20.30
N GLU A 41 12.91 5.01 -20.38
CA GLU A 41 12.49 5.80 -19.22
C GLU A 41 11.18 5.30 -18.56
N LYS A 42 10.49 4.35 -19.17
CA LYS A 42 9.17 3.92 -18.71
C LYS A 42 9.26 2.80 -17.69
N TYR A 43 8.69 3.03 -16.51
CA TYR A 43 8.46 2.02 -15.49
C TYR A 43 7.02 1.52 -15.56
N THR A 44 6.85 0.20 -15.52
CA THR A 44 5.55 -0.45 -15.33
C THR A 44 5.63 -1.32 -14.09
N ILE A 45 4.98 -0.88 -13.02
CA ILE A 45 5.02 -1.51 -11.70
C ILE A 45 3.66 -2.13 -11.42
N TYR A 46 3.64 -3.41 -11.12
CA TYR A 46 2.47 -4.09 -10.59
C TYR A 46 2.73 -4.44 -9.13
N THR A 47 1.72 -4.28 -8.29
CA THR A 47 1.85 -4.61 -6.88
C THR A 47 0.63 -5.33 -6.33
N SER A 48 0.81 -5.95 -5.17
CA SER A 48 -0.30 -6.41 -4.33
C SER A 48 -1.04 -5.22 -3.69
N ALA A 49 -2.14 -5.49 -2.98
CA ALA A 49 -3.02 -4.45 -2.47
C ALA A 49 -2.39 -3.61 -1.35
N GLU A 50 -1.33 -4.11 -0.72
CA GLU A 50 -0.62 -3.50 0.39
C GLU A 50 -0.05 -2.11 0.02
N PHE A 51 0.23 -1.87 -1.26
CA PHE A 51 0.77 -0.60 -1.76
C PHE A 51 -0.30 0.38 -2.25
N ALA A 52 -1.59 0.03 -2.20
CA ALA A 52 -2.64 0.81 -2.84
C ALA A 52 -2.70 2.26 -2.31
N ASN A 53 -2.74 2.44 -0.99
CA ASN A 53 -2.83 3.78 -0.39
C ASN A 53 -1.59 4.62 -0.70
N ASP A 54 -0.38 4.06 -0.59
CA ASP A 54 0.87 4.76 -0.91
C ASP A 54 0.93 5.20 -2.37
N LEU A 55 0.48 4.34 -3.30
CA LEU A 55 0.42 4.66 -4.72
C LEU A 55 -0.59 5.79 -4.99
N VAL A 56 -1.76 5.74 -4.34
CA VAL A 56 -2.75 6.82 -4.44
C VAL A 56 -2.18 8.13 -3.89
N LEU A 57 -1.52 8.10 -2.73
CA LEU A 57 -0.88 9.28 -2.12
C LEU A 57 0.20 9.85 -3.04
N THR A 58 1.13 9.02 -3.52
CA THR A 58 2.23 9.42 -4.39
C THR A 58 1.71 10.11 -5.66
N MET A 59 0.67 9.54 -6.27
CA MET A 59 0.08 10.12 -7.49
C MET A 59 -0.77 11.36 -7.19
N ALA A 60 -1.39 11.45 -6.01
CA ALA A 60 -2.13 12.64 -5.58
C ALA A 60 -1.19 13.80 -5.30
N GLU A 61 -0.06 13.56 -4.62
CA GLU A 61 1.00 14.54 -4.40
C GLU A 61 1.54 15.08 -5.73
N LYS A 62 1.80 14.19 -6.69
CA LYS A 62 2.23 14.57 -8.04
C LYS A 62 1.18 15.39 -8.78
N LEU A 63 -0.10 15.05 -8.66
CA LEU A 63 -1.20 15.79 -9.26
C LEU A 63 -1.34 17.22 -8.68
N GLY A 64 -1.04 17.39 -7.38
CA GLY A 64 -1.07 18.69 -6.72
C GLY A 64 -2.45 19.37 -6.77
N LYS A 65 -2.50 20.59 -7.30
CA LYS A 65 -3.76 21.38 -7.41
C LYS A 65 -4.56 21.08 -8.67
N SER A 66 -3.95 20.39 -9.65
CA SER A 66 -4.62 20.02 -10.90
C SER A 66 -5.74 19.01 -10.62
N ARG A 67 -6.77 19.00 -11.47
CA ARG A 67 -7.89 18.04 -11.36
C ARG A 67 -7.76 16.95 -12.43
N THR A 68 -8.20 15.75 -12.10
CA THR A 68 -8.28 14.62 -13.03
C THR A 68 -9.53 13.80 -12.76
N LYS A 69 -9.96 13.02 -13.74
CA LYS A 69 -11.03 12.05 -13.53
C LYS A 69 -10.53 10.90 -12.66
N VAL A 70 -11.13 10.76 -11.49
CA VAL A 70 -10.86 9.68 -10.54
C VAL A 70 -12.00 8.67 -10.60
N VAL A 71 -11.63 7.40 -10.84
CA VAL A 71 -12.57 6.27 -10.81
C VAL A 71 -12.07 5.20 -9.85
N GLY A 72 -12.96 4.53 -9.15
CA GLY A 72 -12.56 3.43 -8.29
C GLY A 72 -13.48 3.21 -7.10
N ALA A 73 -12.89 2.80 -5.98
CA ALA A 73 -13.62 2.55 -4.76
C ALA A 73 -12.86 2.98 -3.51
N ILE A 74 -13.57 3.57 -2.55
CA ILE A 74 -13.13 3.75 -1.17
C ILE A 74 -13.81 2.66 -0.35
N VAL A 75 -13.05 1.86 0.39
CA VAL A 75 -13.55 0.71 1.15
C VAL A 75 -13.28 0.91 2.64
N SER A 76 -14.34 0.92 3.45
CA SER A 76 -14.25 1.15 4.89
C SER A 76 -15.27 0.31 5.65
N THR A 77 -14.98 0.05 6.93
CA THR A 77 -15.97 -0.47 7.90
C THR A 77 -16.76 0.66 8.57
N SER A 78 -16.27 1.91 8.48
CA SER A 78 -16.96 3.08 9.01
C SER A 78 -17.99 3.63 8.02
N ASP A 79 -18.99 4.35 8.53
CA ASP A 79 -19.81 5.21 7.67
C ASP A 79 -19.03 6.45 7.26
N LEU A 80 -19.04 6.77 5.97
CA LEU A 80 -18.35 7.91 5.38
C LEU A 80 -19.32 8.76 4.54
N LYS A 81 -20.64 8.50 4.59
CA LYS A 81 -21.63 9.15 3.70
C LYS A 81 -21.59 10.67 3.76
N ASP A 82 -21.33 11.23 4.93
CA ASP A 82 -21.29 12.68 5.16
C ASP A 82 -19.91 13.28 4.84
N ASP A 83 -18.90 12.43 4.64
CA ASP A 83 -17.51 12.83 4.46
C ASP A 83 -17.01 12.74 3.02
N ILE A 84 -17.63 11.88 2.21
CA ILE A 84 -17.25 11.66 0.82
C ILE A 84 -18.47 11.72 -0.09
N GLU A 85 -18.29 12.34 -1.24
CA GLU A 85 -19.24 12.29 -2.33
C GLU A 85 -18.93 11.07 -3.21
N PHE A 86 -19.94 10.25 -3.47
CA PHE A 86 -19.81 8.97 -4.19
C PHE A 86 -20.99 8.75 -5.14
N LYS A 87 -20.77 7.92 -6.18
CA LYS A 87 -21.78 7.56 -7.17
C LYS A 87 -22.74 6.49 -6.67
N GLU A 88 -22.20 5.48 -6.00
CA GLU A 88 -22.96 4.33 -5.51
C GLU A 88 -22.26 3.75 -4.27
N ILE A 89 -23.02 3.22 -3.32
CA ILE A 89 -22.49 2.46 -2.18
C ILE A 89 -22.93 1.00 -2.28
N LYS A 90 -21.97 0.07 -2.14
CA LYS A 90 -22.23 -1.37 -2.01
C LYS A 90 -21.79 -1.83 -0.62
N GLN A 91 -22.62 -2.60 0.07
CA GLN A 91 -22.32 -3.10 1.40
C GLN A 91 -22.34 -4.64 1.44
N PHE A 92 -21.37 -5.24 2.11
CA PHE A 92 -21.32 -6.67 2.36
C PHE A 92 -20.65 -6.95 3.71
N GLN A 93 -21.33 -7.68 4.61
CA GLN A 93 -20.81 -8.05 5.93
C GLN A 93 -20.19 -6.87 6.73
N GLY A 94 -20.89 -5.74 6.75
CA GLY A 94 -20.43 -4.52 7.44
C GLY A 94 -19.34 -3.73 6.72
N VAL A 95 -18.77 -4.24 5.62
CA VAL A 95 -17.82 -3.52 4.77
C VAL A 95 -18.59 -2.72 3.74
N LYS A 96 -18.38 -1.40 3.73
CA LYS A 96 -18.96 -0.44 2.78
C LYS A 96 -17.93 -0.13 1.69
N ARG A 97 -18.39 -0.13 0.45
CA ARG A 97 -17.63 0.18 -0.76
C ARG A 97 -18.30 1.34 -1.48
N TYR A 98 -17.70 2.52 -1.37
CA TYR A 98 -18.15 3.75 -2.01
C TYR A 98 -17.49 3.86 -3.39
N LEU A 99 -18.27 3.79 -4.45
CA LEU A 99 -17.79 3.91 -5.82
C LEU A 99 -17.61 5.38 -6.17
N ILE A 100 -16.40 5.71 -6.62
CA ILE A 100 -15.99 7.06 -7.02
C ILE A 100 -15.92 7.11 -8.56
N ASP A 101 -16.48 8.15 -9.14
CA ASP A 101 -16.45 8.46 -10.58
C ASP A 101 -16.70 9.96 -10.72
N LYS A 102 -15.68 10.76 -10.42
CA LYS A 102 -15.76 12.23 -10.39
C LYS A 102 -14.41 12.88 -10.63
N GLU A 103 -14.41 14.19 -10.85
CA GLU A 103 -13.16 14.95 -10.88
C GLU A 103 -12.67 15.30 -9.48
N MET A 104 -11.39 15.06 -9.21
CA MET A 104 -10.74 15.42 -7.96
C MET A 104 -9.34 15.97 -8.23
N SER A 105 -8.92 16.87 -7.37
CA SER A 105 -7.54 17.35 -7.26
C SER A 105 -6.69 16.46 -6.39
N GLY A 106 -5.37 16.58 -6.53
CA GLY A 106 -4.42 15.89 -5.67
C GLY A 106 -4.63 16.23 -4.20
N GLY A 107 -4.83 17.51 -3.89
CA GLY A 107 -5.14 17.98 -2.53
C GLY A 107 -6.39 17.33 -1.92
N GLU A 108 -7.50 17.28 -2.66
CA GLU A 108 -8.73 16.59 -2.19
C GLU A 108 -8.49 15.11 -1.90
N ILE A 109 -7.72 14.41 -2.75
CA ILE A 109 -7.39 12.99 -2.54
C ILE A 109 -6.50 12.82 -1.30
N SER A 110 -5.42 13.58 -1.18
CA SER A 110 -4.50 13.50 -0.05
C SER A 110 -5.20 13.79 1.28
N SER A 111 -6.05 14.81 1.33
CA SER A 111 -6.85 15.13 2.53
C SER A 111 -7.76 13.97 2.96
N LEU A 112 -8.33 13.21 2.01
CA LEU A 112 -9.13 12.03 2.35
C LEU A 112 -8.26 10.91 2.94
N LEU A 113 -7.05 10.69 2.41
CA LEU A 113 -6.13 9.69 2.97
C LEU A 113 -5.67 10.08 4.38
N GLU A 114 -5.41 11.36 4.63
CA GLU A 114 -5.03 11.85 5.95
C GLU A 114 -6.16 11.78 6.96
N LYS A 115 -7.40 12.12 6.53
CA LYS A 115 -8.60 12.05 7.36
C LYS A 115 -9.00 10.61 7.67
N PHE A 116 -8.80 9.68 6.73
CA PHE A 116 -9.20 8.28 6.86
C PHE A 116 -8.05 7.30 6.59
N PRO A 117 -6.97 7.33 7.39
CA PRO A 117 -5.73 6.62 7.03
C PRO A 117 -5.85 5.09 7.15
N LYS A 118 -6.85 4.59 7.88
CA LYS A 118 -7.18 3.15 7.98
C LYS A 118 -8.10 2.65 6.86
N THR A 119 -8.68 3.56 6.07
CA THR A 119 -9.56 3.24 4.94
C THR A 119 -8.73 2.78 3.74
N PHE A 120 -9.27 1.86 2.95
CA PHE A 120 -8.59 1.35 1.75
C PHE A 120 -9.03 2.13 0.51
N PHE A 121 -8.07 2.79 -0.15
CA PHE A 121 -8.30 3.62 -1.32
C PHE A 121 -7.89 2.87 -2.60
N ALA A 122 -8.88 2.31 -3.29
CA ALA A 122 -8.70 1.69 -4.61
C ALA A 122 -9.07 2.67 -5.72
N LEU A 123 -8.34 3.78 -5.79
CA LEU A 123 -8.57 4.85 -6.77
C LEU A 123 -7.64 4.69 -7.98
N SER A 124 -8.18 4.93 -9.16
CA SER A 124 -7.48 4.89 -10.45
C SER A 124 -7.64 6.24 -11.13
N PHE A 125 -6.53 6.81 -11.58
CA PHE A 125 -6.50 8.11 -12.24
C PHE A 125 -5.19 8.29 -13.02
N GLU A 126 -5.12 9.37 -13.78
CA GLU A 126 -4.00 9.70 -14.65
C GLU A 126 -3.47 11.11 -14.32
N VAL A 127 -2.15 11.26 -14.36
CA VAL A 127 -1.43 12.51 -14.09
C VAL A 127 -0.35 12.64 -15.17
N GLU A 128 -0.46 13.63 -16.05
CA GLU A 128 0.58 13.93 -17.06
C GLU A 128 1.02 12.71 -17.91
N GLY A 129 0.07 11.84 -18.28
CA GLY A 129 0.34 10.61 -19.04
C GLY A 129 0.83 9.41 -18.20
N GLU A 130 1.06 9.60 -16.90
CA GLU A 130 1.31 8.54 -15.92
C GLU A 130 0.00 8.00 -15.37
N LYS A 131 -0.11 6.68 -15.24
CA LYS A 131 -1.39 6.01 -15.03
C LYS A 131 -1.36 5.07 -13.84
N LEU A 132 -2.22 5.33 -12.86
CA LEU A 132 -2.50 4.43 -11.76
C LEU A 132 -3.82 3.70 -11.99
N LYS A 133 -3.78 2.38 -11.94
CA LYS A 133 -4.97 1.51 -11.94
C LYS A 133 -4.95 0.62 -10.71
N ILE A 134 -6.05 0.61 -9.97
CA ILE A 134 -6.25 -0.26 -8.81
C ILE A 134 -7.59 -0.96 -8.95
N LYS A 135 -7.63 -2.27 -8.66
CA LYS A 135 -8.88 -3.04 -8.70
C LYS A 135 -9.89 -2.46 -7.67
N PRO A 136 -11.12 -2.05 -8.07
CA PRO A 136 -12.08 -1.36 -7.20
C PRO A 136 -12.86 -2.32 -6.29
N LYS A 137 -12.14 -3.08 -5.48
CA LYS A 137 -12.69 -4.08 -4.55
C LYS A 137 -11.85 -4.16 -3.29
N ALA A 138 -12.42 -4.68 -2.21
CA ALA A 138 -11.64 -5.01 -1.03
C ALA A 138 -10.55 -6.04 -1.38
N PRO A 139 -9.34 -5.93 -0.82
CA PRO A 139 -8.38 -7.02 -0.90
C PRO A 139 -8.97 -8.25 -0.23
N LYS A 140 -8.82 -9.41 -0.88
CA LYS A 140 -9.19 -10.66 -0.23
C LYS A 140 -8.12 -10.94 0.83
N SER A 141 -8.53 -11.18 2.08
CA SER A 141 -7.63 -11.73 3.08
C SER A 141 -7.02 -13.00 2.50
N GLY A 142 -5.69 -13.04 2.43
CA GLY A 142 -4.92 -14.15 1.86
C GLY A 142 -5.02 -15.41 2.72
N LYS A 143 -6.22 -15.93 2.94
CA LYS A 143 -6.34 -17.36 3.17
C LYS A 143 -5.81 -18.02 1.90
N PRO A 144 -4.85 -18.95 1.99
CA PRO A 144 -4.46 -19.75 0.84
C PRO A 144 -5.73 -20.26 0.18
N GLY A 145 -5.87 -20.01 -1.13
CA GLY A 145 -6.96 -20.61 -1.87
C GLY A 145 -6.90 -22.12 -1.69
N LYS A 146 -8.04 -22.80 -1.82
CA LYS A 146 -8.03 -24.22 -2.21
C LYS A 146 -7.41 -24.28 -3.62
N GLY A 147 -6.09 -24.32 -3.71
CA GLY A 147 -5.31 -24.32 -4.94
C GLY A 147 -3.96 -23.61 -4.79
N ASP A 148 -2.89 -24.28 -5.23
CA ASP A 148 -1.46 -23.91 -5.19
C ASP A 148 -1.06 -22.61 -5.90
N SER A 149 -2.01 -21.73 -6.27
CA SER A 149 -1.64 -20.48 -6.92
C SER A 149 -1.10 -19.47 -5.89
N ALA A 150 0.22 -19.29 -5.88
CA ALA A 150 0.88 -18.22 -5.14
C ALA A 150 0.19 -16.86 -5.43
N PRO A 151 0.15 -15.93 -4.44
CA PRO A 151 -0.44 -14.62 -4.66
C PRO A 151 0.28 -13.89 -5.79
N LYS A 152 -0.45 -13.10 -6.59
CA LYS A 152 0.10 -12.38 -7.75
C LYS A 152 0.15 -10.88 -7.48
N ALA A 153 1.23 -10.23 -7.90
CA ALA A 153 1.32 -8.77 -7.98
C ALA A 153 0.49 -8.25 -9.16
N ASP A 154 -0.83 -8.18 -9.01
CA ASP A 154 -1.73 -7.74 -10.08
C ASP A 154 -2.88 -6.85 -9.59
N PHE A 155 -2.81 -6.40 -8.34
CA PHE A 155 -3.88 -5.63 -7.71
C PHE A 155 -3.82 -4.15 -8.09
N CYS A 156 -2.61 -3.59 -8.05
CA CYS A 156 -2.32 -2.25 -8.53
C CYS A 156 -1.41 -2.34 -9.76
N LYS A 157 -1.53 -1.35 -10.64
CA LYS A 157 -0.65 -1.12 -11.78
C LYS A 157 -0.36 0.37 -11.90
N LEU A 158 0.91 0.73 -11.76
CA LEU A 158 1.43 2.06 -12.03
C LEU A 158 2.24 2.03 -13.33
N ILE A 159 1.99 3.00 -14.20
CA ILE A 159 2.87 3.35 -15.31
C ILE A 159 3.39 4.75 -15.02
N THR A 160 4.71 4.91 -14.91
CA THR A 160 5.36 6.19 -14.61
C THR A 160 6.63 6.35 -15.44
N PHE A 161 7.00 7.60 -15.73
CA PHE A 161 8.29 7.95 -16.34
C PHE A 161 9.23 8.61 -15.32
N ASP A 162 8.76 8.76 -14.09
CA ASP A 162 9.51 9.33 -12.99
C ASP A 162 10.49 8.30 -12.43
N LYS A 163 11.79 8.56 -12.62
CA LYS A 163 12.86 7.68 -12.13
C LYS A 163 12.82 7.53 -10.62
N ASN A 164 12.42 8.56 -9.86
CA ASN A 164 12.38 8.49 -8.41
C ASN A 164 11.25 7.54 -7.98
N ILE A 165 10.05 7.71 -8.51
CA ILE A 165 8.93 6.82 -8.21
C ILE A 165 9.23 5.39 -8.69
N GLY A 166 9.78 5.23 -9.89
CA GLY A 166 10.13 3.95 -10.48
C GLY A 166 11.17 3.16 -9.66
N GLY A 167 12.27 3.83 -9.31
CA GLY A 167 13.41 3.26 -8.59
C GLY A 167 13.10 2.89 -7.13
N GLU A 168 12.12 3.54 -6.50
CA GLU A 168 11.72 3.21 -5.13
C GLU A 168 11.25 1.76 -4.94
N PHE A 169 10.75 1.10 -5.98
CA PHE A 169 10.25 -0.28 -5.91
C PHE A 169 11.35 -1.32 -6.13
N VAL A 170 12.41 -0.97 -6.85
CA VAL A 170 13.57 -1.83 -7.18
C VAL A 170 14.84 -1.05 -6.85
N PHE A 171 15.10 -0.89 -5.55
CA PHE A 171 16.19 -0.03 -5.07
C PHE A 171 17.55 -0.74 -5.03
N GLU A 172 17.61 -2.04 -5.34
CA GLU A 172 18.85 -2.81 -5.44
C GLU A 172 19.61 -2.53 -6.74
N LYS A 173 18.90 -2.14 -7.80
CA LYS A 173 19.46 -1.98 -9.14
C LYS A 173 18.70 -0.90 -9.90
N ASP A 174 19.36 0.22 -10.17
CA ASP A 174 18.78 1.37 -10.90
C ASP A 174 18.41 1.03 -12.36
N ASP A 175 19.17 0.14 -12.99
CA ASP A 175 18.95 -0.30 -14.35
C ASP A 175 18.63 -1.79 -14.40
N PHE A 176 17.38 -2.09 -14.75
CA PHE A 176 16.86 -3.44 -14.85
C PHE A 176 15.87 -3.52 -16.01
N LYS A 177 15.58 -4.73 -16.48
CA LYS A 177 14.52 -4.97 -17.48
C LYS A 177 13.28 -5.55 -16.83
N ASP A 178 13.45 -6.55 -15.96
CA ASP A 178 12.36 -7.22 -15.24
C ASP A 178 12.79 -7.53 -13.81
N ALA A 179 11.89 -7.27 -12.86
CA ALA A 179 12.09 -7.56 -11.45
C ALA A 179 10.82 -8.18 -10.85
N GLU A 180 10.97 -9.27 -10.10
CA GLU A 180 9.95 -9.90 -9.28
C GLU A 180 10.42 -9.91 -7.83
N ILE A 181 9.67 -9.26 -6.94
CA ILE A 181 10.08 -9.08 -5.55
C ILE A 181 8.95 -9.48 -4.62
N GLU A 182 9.31 -10.27 -3.61
CA GLU A 182 8.42 -10.79 -2.59
C GLU A 182 8.89 -10.34 -1.22
N HIS A 183 7.94 -9.95 -0.37
CA HIS A 183 8.22 -9.58 1.02
C HIS A 183 7.47 -10.50 1.97
N THR A 184 8.21 -11.08 2.89
CA THR A 184 7.67 -11.78 4.05
C THR A 184 7.86 -10.91 5.28
N PHE A 185 6.79 -10.67 6.02
CA PHE A 185 6.85 -9.92 7.27
C PHE A 185 6.94 -10.89 8.44
N VAL A 186 7.99 -10.75 9.24
CA VAL A 186 8.16 -11.49 10.49
C VAL A 186 7.96 -10.51 11.63
N ILE A 187 6.85 -10.64 12.34
CA ILE A 187 6.52 -9.80 13.49
C ILE A 187 6.91 -10.56 14.76
N GLU A 188 7.94 -10.10 15.45
CA GLU A 188 8.53 -10.77 16.60
C GLU A 188 7.96 -10.22 17.91
N LYS A 189 7.84 -8.89 18.01
CA LYS A 189 7.34 -8.20 19.20
C LYS A 189 6.30 -7.15 18.81
N ILE A 190 5.34 -6.95 19.71
CA ILE A 190 4.46 -5.78 19.73
C ILE A 190 4.86 -5.01 20.99
N GLU A 191 5.37 -3.81 20.81
CA GLU A 191 5.78 -2.94 21.90
C GLU A 191 4.65 -1.98 22.24
N ILE A 192 4.11 -2.14 23.45
CA ILE A 192 3.07 -1.28 24.01
C ILE A 192 3.76 -0.10 24.69
N PRO A 193 3.39 1.16 24.37
CA PRO A 193 3.91 2.33 25.06
C PRO A 193 3.70 2.27 26.57
N GLU A 194 4.68 2.75 27.35
CA GLU A 194 4.66 2.66 28.82
C GLU A 194 3.39 3.27 29.43
N HIS A 195 2.96 4.43 28.91
CA HIS A 195 1.76 5.14 29.37
C HIS A 195 0.45 4.39 29.12
N LEU A 196 0.47 3.34 28.29
CA LEU A 196 -0.70 2.52 27.96
C LEU A 196 -0.67 1.12 28.59
N LYS A 197 0.41 0.70 29.25
CA LYS A 197 0.52 -0.66 29.79
C LYS A 197 -0.57 -1.02 30.80
N ASN A 198 -1.07 -0.02 31.53
CA ASN A 198 -2.13 -0.17 32.52
C ASN A 198 -3.48 0.40 32.04
N SER A 199 -3.62 0.69 30.74
CA SER A 199 -4.86 1.19 30.16
C SER A 199 -5.83 0.04 29.88
N ASP A 200 -7.12 0.25 30.17
CA ASP A 200 -8.18 -0.67 29.75
C ASP A 200 -8.71 -0.39 28.33
N ASP A 201 -8.19 0.67 27.68
CA ASP A 201 -8.50 0.99 26.29
C ASP A 201 -7.67 0.14 25.32
N PHE A 202 -8.15 -1.07 25.05
CA PHE A 202 -7.52 -2.02 24.13
C PHE A 202 -7.42 -1.51 22.69
N ALA A 203 -8.35 -0.65 22.26
CA ALA A 203 -8.32 -0.07 20.92
C ALA A 203 -7.12 0.88 20.80
N LYS A 204 -6.97 1.79 21.77
CA LYS A 204 -5.84 2.71 21.84
C LYS A 204 -4.51 1.99 22.01
N ILE A 205 -4.44 0.96 22.87
CA ILE A 205 -3.24 0.11 23.00
C ILE A 205 -2.84 -0.46 21.63
N ARG A 206 -3.78 -1.06 20.90
CA ARG A 206 -3.49 -1.68 19.61
C ARG A 206 -3.00 -0.67 18.57
N GLU A 207 -3.60 0.51 18.59
CA GLU A 207 -3.31 1.60 17.66
C GLU A 207 -1.93 2.21 17.91
N GLU A 208 -1.57 2.50 19.16
CA GLU A 208 -0.28 3.13 19.46
C GLU A 208 0.88 2.13 19.60
N SER A 209 0.60 0.82 19.66
CA SER A 209 1.66 -0.19 19.74
C SER A 209 2.48 -0.31 18.47
N LEU A 210 3.80 -0.40 18.62
CA LEU A 210 4.75 -0.60 17.52
C LEU A 210 4.97 -2.08 17.25
N ARG A 211 5.08 -2.47 15.98
CA ARG A 211 5.45 -3.82 15.56
C ARG A 211 6.95 -3.81 15.30
N LYS A 212 7.65 -4.74 15.93
CA LYS A 212 9.08 -4.97 15.74
C LYS A 212 9.33 -6.33 15.14
N GLY A 213 10.27 -6.38 14.22
CA GLY A 213 10.74 -7.64 13.63
C GLY A 213 11.52 -7.37 12.35
N ARG A 214 11.30 -8.18 11.32
CA ARG A 214 12.06 -8.10 10.07
C ARG A 214 11.19 -8.27 8.83
N ILE A 215 11.59 -7.58 7.77
CA ILE A 215 11.11 -7.77 6.40
C ILE A 215 12.15 -8.60 5.67
N ILE A 216 11.78 -9.83 5.30
CA ILE A 216 12.58 -10.68 4.42
C ILE A 216 12.17 -10.31 3.00
N ARG A 217 13.08 -9.70 2.25
CA ARG A 217 12.87 -9.27 0.87
C ARG A 217 13.67 -10.16 -0.06
N LYS A 218 12.96 -10.90 -0.90
CA LYS A 218 13.54 -11.73 -1.96
C LYS A 218 13.32 -11.03 -3.29
N ALA A 219 14.40 -10.59 -3.93
CA ALA A 219 14.36 -9.90 -5.21
C ALA A 219 14.96 -10.80 -6.29
N LYS A 220 14.22 -11.00 -7.38
CA LYS A 220 14.72 -11.60 -8.61
C LYS A 220 14.77 -10.52 -9.69
N ILE A 221 15.96 -10.06 -10.05
CA ILE A 221 16.17 -8.93 -10.98
C ILE A 221 17.02 -9.42 -12.14
N ASP A 222 16.49 -9.33 -13.36
CA ASP A 222 17.15 -9.81 -14.60
C ASP A 222 17.68 -11.26 -14.53
N GLY A 223 17.05 -12.10 -13.70
CA GLY A 223 17.42 -13.50 -13.50
C GLY A 223 18.29 -13.76 -12.28
N GLU A 224 18.94 -12.75 -11.72
CA GLU A 224 19.72 -12.85 -10.48
C GLU A 224 18.79 -12.80 -9.26
N ILE A 225 19.06 -13.64 -8.27
CA ILE A 225 18.26 -13.72 -7.04
C ILE A 225 19.09 -13.22 -5.87
N GLU A 226 18.55 -12.26 -5.14
CA GLU A 226 19.09 -11.76 -3.88
C GLU A 226 18.03 -11.89 -2.79
N THR A 227 18.45 -12.20 -1.56
CA THR A 227 17.57 -12.18 -0.38
C THR A 227 18.24 -11.36 0.70
N LYS A 228 17.51 -10.39 1.24
CA LYS A 228 17.97 -9.51 2.30
C LYS A 228 16.94 -9.44 3.42
N ASP A 229 17.45 -9.36 4.64
CA ASP A 229 16.66 -9.19 5.85
C ASP A 229 16.84 -7.76 6.36
N TYR A 230 15.73 -7.08 6.58
CA TYR A 230 15.72 -5.71 7.10
C TYR A 230 14.97 -5.67 8.42
N GLU A 231 15.65 -5.33 9.50
CA GLU A 231 15.00 -5.05 10.77
C GLU A 231 14.11 -3.81 10.67
N PHE A 232 12.98 -3.85 11.36
CA PHE A 232 12.09 -2.71 11.42
C PHE A 232 11.36 -2.55 12.74
N GLU A 233 10.94 -1.31 12.95
CA GLU A 233 10.00 -0.87 13.97
C GLU A 233 8.98 0.03 13.27
N ALA A 234 7.71 -0.40 13.24
CA ALA A 234 6.65 0.31 12.59
C ALA A 234 5.33 0.16 13.33
#